data_AF-T1IPN4-F1
#
_entry.id   AF-T1IPN4-F1
#
_cell.length_a   1.000
_cell.length_b   1.000
_cell.length_c   1.000
_cell.angle_alpha   90.00
_cell.angle_beta   90.00
_cell.angle_gamma   90.00
#
_symmetry.space_group_name_H-M   'P 1'
#
loop_
_entity.id
_entity.type
_entity.pdbx_description
1 polymer ?
#
loop_
_entity_poly.entity_id
_entity_poly.type
_entity_poly.pdbx_seq_one_letter_code
_entity_poly.pdbx_strand_id
1 'polypeptide(L)'
;MFCDQVENHEDDPTQHRGKIRTFKHEAGNWASFVYVSYEPKDSFCTLVKSILKICSTNDVILEKVEDLHLSVSKTVVIRHHWIKSLTTELQKKFTHFNKFLVCLKSLDIYTNDEKTRTFIGMKAHAGYSHLKSAVDLVDECFAEFKLPPFYKV
;
A
#
# COMPACT_ATOMS: atom_id res chain seq x y z
N MET A 1 27.53 30.95 7.27
CA MET A 1 27.66 29.53 7.65
C MET A 1 26.34 29.14 8.28
N PHE A 2 25.47 28.43 7.54
CA PHE A 2 24.29 27.80 8.14
C PHE A 2 24.73 26.39 8.54
N CYS A 3 24.72 26.13 9.84
CA CYS A 3 24.97 24.81 10.40
C CYS A 3 23.63 24.09 10.34
N ASP A 4 23.43 23.23 9.34
CA ASP A 4 22.29 22.33 9.29
C ASP A 4 22.41 21.37 10.47
N GLN A 5 21.68 21.67 11.54
CA GLN A 5 21.48 20.73 12.64
C GLN A 5 20.67 19.57 12.07
N VAL A 6 21.35 18.46 11.80
CA VAL A 6 20.70 17.18 11.51
C VAL A 6 19.99 16.75 12.80
N GLU A 7 18.72 17.12 12.95
CA GLU A 7 17.85 16.55 13.97
C GLU A 7 17.85 15.03 13.77
N ASN A 8 18.61 14.31 14.59
CA ASN A 8 18.51 12.87 14.71
C ASN A 8 17.21 12.55 15.44
N HIS A 9 16.10 12.58 14.71
CA HIS A 9 14.84 12.04 15.17
C HIS A 9 14.99 10.51 15.25
N GLU A 10 15.13 9.97 16.46
CA GLU A 10 15.05 8.54 16.71
C GLU A 10 13.63 8.06 16.39
N ASP A 11 13.50 7.04 15.54
CA ASP A 11 12.21 6.47 15.14
C ASP A 11 11.69 5.60 16.28
N ASP A 12 10.56 5.98 16.89
CA ASP A 12 9.86 5.20 17.91
C ASP A 12 8.81 4.31 17.23
N PRO A 13 9.01 2.98 17.16
CA PRO A 13 8.09 2.07 16.48
C PRO A 13 6.69 2.08 17.10
N THR A 14 6.55 2.43 18.39
CA THR A 14 5.24 2.45 19.07
C THR A 14 4.29 3.49 18.45
N GLN A 15 4.84 4.59 17.92
CA GLN A 15 4.08 5.63 17.21
C GLN A 15 3.54 5.17 15.85
N HIS A 16 3.99 4.01 15.37
CA HIS A 16 3.61 3.45 14.08
C HIS A 16 3.07 2.02 14.19
N ARG A 17 2.47 1.64 15.33
CA ARG A 17 1.96 0.28 15.61
C ARG A 17 3.06 -0.79 15.45
N GLY A 18 4.23 -0.47 15.97
CA GLY A 18 5.46 -1.24 15.88
C GLY A 18 6.10 -1.30 14.50
N LYS A 19 5.57 -0.59 13.49
CA LYS A 19 6.14 -0.62 12.13
C LYS A 19 7.56 -0.08 12.19
N ILE A 20 8.47 -0.83 11.59
CA ILE A 20 9.88 -0.44 11.46
C ILE A 20 9.98 0.40 10.19
N ARG A 21 10.49 1.63 10.27
CA ARG A 21 10.75 2.42 9.07
C ARG A 21 11.89 1.80 8.27
N THR A 22 11.64 1.53 6.99
CA THR A 22 12.67 1.07 6.06
C THR A 22 13.60 2.21 5.60
N PHE A 23 13.20 3.47 5.78
CA PHE A 23 13.99 4.65 5.41
C PHE A 23 13.96 5.74 6.49
N LYS A 24 15.09 6.45 6.64
CA LYS A 24 15.21 7.59 7.56
C LYS A 24 14.30 8.73 7.10
N HIS A 25 13.68 9.42 8.05
CA HIS A 25 12.97 10.66 7.71
C HIS A 25 13.99 11.72 7.27
N GLU A 26 13.75 12.31 6.10
CA GLU A 26 14.47 13.48 5.62
C GLU A 26 13.44 14.56 5.32
N ALA A 27 13.69 15.79 5.78
CA ALA A 27 12.78 16.90 5.54
C ALA A 27 12.54 17.07 4.03
N GLY A 28 11.26 17.05 3.63
CA GLY A 28 10.87 17.13 2.23
C GLY A 28 10.74 15.79 1.51
N ASN A 29 11.06 14.65 2.13
CA ASN A 29 10.81 13.31 1.60
C ASN A 29 9.54 12.70 2.21
N TRP A 30 8.66 12.20 1.34
CA TRP A 30 7.36 11.65 1.71
C TRP A 30 7.23 10.21 1.25
N ALA A 31 6.79 9.34 2.17
CA ALA A 31 6.34 8.00 1.84
C ALA A 31 5.05 8.10 1.00
N SER A 32 5.02 7.47 -0.16
CA SER A 32 3.86 7.52 -1.06
C SER A 32 3.65 6.17 -1.72
N PHE A 33 2.40 5.84 -1.98
CA PHE A 33 2.00 4.63 -2.70
C PHE A 33 0.63 4.87 -3.35
N VAL A 34 0.32 4.08 -4.37
CA VAL A 34 -0.93 4.14 -5.13
C VAL A 34 -1.69 2.83 -4.93
N TYR A 35 -2.99 2.94 -4.72
CA TYR A 35 -3.86 1.80 -4.45
C TYR A 35 -5.27 2.03 -4.99
N VAL A 36 -6.00 0.94 -5.18
CA VAL A 36 -7.45 0.95 -5.40
C VAL A 36 -8.14 0.72 -4.06
N SER A 37 -8.92 1.70 -3.60
CA SER A 37 -9.68 1.60 -2.35
C SER A 37 -10.80 0.56 -2.44
N TYR A 38 -11.05 -0.16 -1.35
CA TYR A 38 -12.18 -1.07 -1.22
C TYR A 38 -13.00 -0.73 0.02
N GLU A 39 -14.24 -0.33 -0.19
CA GLU A 39 -15.21 -0.12 0.89
C GLU A 39 -15.90 -1.47 1.22
N PRO A 40 -15.68 -2.04 2.41
CA PRO A 40 -16.24 -3.34 2.77
C PRO A 40 -17.75 -3.24 3.02
N LYS A 41 -18.48 -4.24 2.53
CA LYS A 41 -19.89 -4.46 2.90
C LYS A 41 -19.99 -5.20 4.24
N ASP A 42 -21.16 -5.16 4.88
CA ASP A 42 -21.42 -5.82 6.17
C ASP A 42 -21.09 -7.33 6.18
N SER A 43 -21.34 -8.01 5.06
CA SER A 43 -20.99 -9.43 4.89
C SER A 43 -19.47 -9.65 4.98
N PHE A 44 -18.68 -8.76 4.39
CA PHE A 44 -17.23 -8.79 4.47
C PHE A 44 -16.76 -8.49 5.90
N CYS A 45 -17.34 -7.49 6.56
CA CYS A 45 -17.05 -7.18 7.97
C CYS A 45 -17.33 -8.37 8.89
N THR A 46 -18.39 -9.13 8.62
CA THR A 46 -18.75 -10.35 9.37
C THR A 46 -17.74 -11.47 9.14
N LEU A 47 -17.26 -11.63 7.90
CA LEU A 47 -16.18 -12.56 7.58
C LEU A 47 -14.90 -12.20 8.35
N VAL A 48 -14.48 -10.94 8.34
CA VAL A 48 -13.29 -10.47 9.06
C VAL A 48 -13.42 -10.75 10.56
N LYS A 49 -14.57 -10.44 11.18
CA LYS A 49 -14.82 -10.75 12.59
C LYS A 49 -14.71 -12.25 12.89
N SER A 50 -15.20 -13.09 11.98
CA SER A 50 -15.12 -14.56 12.12
C SER A 50 -13.68 -15.05 12.04
N ILE A 51 -12.88 -14.53 11.10
CA ILE A 51 -11.45 -14.84 10.97
C ILE A 51 -10.71 -14.43 12.25
N LEU A 52 -10.90 -13.20 12.72
CA LEU A 52 -10.25 -12.71 13.95
C LEU A 52 -10.59 -13.58 15.17
N LYS A 53 -11.85 -14.00 15.30
CA LYS A 53 -12.28 -14.90 16.36
C LYS A 53 -11.58 -16.26 16.28
N ILE A 54 -11.53 -16.87 15.10
CA ILE A 54 -10.86 -18.16 14.89
C ILE A 54 -9.37 -18.05 15.23
N CYS A 55 -8.69 -17.00 14.75
CA CYS A 55 -7.26 -16.79 15.01
C CYS A 55 -6.99 -16.59 16.50
N SER A 56 -7.79 -15.77 17.18
CA SER A 56 -7.65 -15.55 18.63
C SER A 56 -7.84 -16.83 19.45
N THR A 57 -8.73 -17.74 19.05
CA THR A 57 -8.91 -19.05 19.72
C THR A 57 -7.71 -19.99 19.52
N ASN A 58 -6.87 -19.74 18.51
CA ASN A 58 -5.67 -20.53 18.21
C ASN A 58 -4.38 -19.77 18.57
N ASP A 59 -4.46 -18.82 19.52
CA ASP A 59 -3.32 -18.01 19.98
C ASP A 59 -2.62 -17.18 18.89
N VAL A 60 -3.31 -16.91 17.78
CA VAL A 60 -2.82 -16.04 16.70
C VAL A 60 -3.41 -14.63 16.88
N ILE A 61 -2.55 -13.69 17.25
CA ILE A 61 -2.92 -12.29 17.42
C ILE A 61 -2.94 -11.60 16.05
N LEU A 62 -4.12 -11.16 15.63
CA LEU A 62 -4.32 -10.38 14.40
C LEU A 62 -5.02 -9.07 14.73
N GLU A 63 -4.60 -8.01 14.04
CA GLU A 63 -5.28 -6.72 14.08
C GLU A 63 -6.12 -6.51 12.82
N LYS A 64 -7.30 -5.92 12.98
CA LYS A 64 -8.14 -5.51 11.85
C LYS A 64 -7.47 -4.36 11.10
N VAL A 65 -7.44 -4.46 9.78
CA VAL A 65 -7.10 -3.33 8.89
C VAL A 65 -8.35 -2.51 8.62
N GLU A 66 -8.28 -1.21 8.86
CA GLU A 66 -9.40 -0.28 8.60
C GLU A 66 -9.46 0.13 7.13
N ASP A 67 -8.32 0.48 6.52
CA ASP A 67 -8.24 0.93 5.13
C ASP A 67 -7.93 -0.23 4.18
N LEU A 68 -8.97 -0.94 3.75
CA LEU A 68 -8.85 -2.04 2.81
C LEU A 68 -8.58 -1.53 1.40
N HIS A 69 -7.57 -2.11 0.74
CA HIS A 69 -7.16 -1.66 -0.58
C HIS A 69 -6.41 -2.75 -1.36
N LEU A 70 -6.31 -2.55 -2.67
CA LEU A 70 -5.43 -3.30 -3.57
C LEU A 70 -4.26 -2.39 -3.97
N SER A 71 -3.05 -2.73 -3.53
CA SER A 71 -1.85 -1.97 -3.92
C SER A 71 -1.57 -2.13 -5.42
N VAL A 72 -1.30 -1.02 -6.11
CA VAL A 72 -0.87 -0.99 -7.51
C VAL A 72 0.49 -0.31 -7.69
N SER A 73 1.14 0.07 -6.59
CA SER A 73 2.53 0.51 -6.55
C SER A 73 3.21 -0.02 -5.28
N LYS A 74 4.55 0.03 -5.27
CA LYS A 74 5.31 -0.08 -4.01
C LYS A 74 5.18 1.21 -3.21
N THR A 75 5.54 1.15 -1.93
CA THR A 75 5.85 2.36 -1.18
C THR A 75 7.16 2.94 -1.69
N VAL A 76 7.10 4.19 -2.13
CA VAL A 76 8.23 4.94 -2.68
C VAL A 76 8.44 6.22 -1.91
N VAL A 77 9.64 6.76 -1.99
CA VAL A 77 9.97 8.06 -1.41
C VAL A 77 9.91 9.10 -2.51
N ILE A 78 9.07 10.12 -2.33
CA ILE A 78 8.94 11.24 -3.27
C ILE A 78 9.22 12.57 -2.55
N ARG A 79 9.87 13.49 -3.26
CA ARG A 79 10.08 14.85 -2.75
C ARG A 79 8.77 15.63 -2.72
N HIS A 80 8.55 16.42 -1.68
CA HIS A 80 7.34 17.22 -1.47
C HIS A 80 6.94 18.01 -2.72
N HIS A 81 7.91 18.66 -3.37
CA HIS A 81 7.67 19.47 -4.56
C HIS A 81 7.21 18.67 -5.79
N TRP A 82 7.35 17.34 -5.80
CA TRP A 82 6.89 16.45 -6.88
C TRP A 82 5.53 15.82 -6.62
N ILE A 83 5.01 15.86 -5.38
CA ILE A 83 3.73 15.23 -5.02
C ILE A 83 2.59 15.74 -5.91
N LYS A 84 2.47 17.07 -6.07
CA LYS A 84 1.40 17.68 -6.87
C LYS A 84 1.51 17.26 -8.34
N SER A 85 2.69 17.34 -8.93
CA SER A 85 2.93 16.96 -10.34
C SER A 85 2.64 15.48 -10.58
N LEU A 86 3.11 14.58 -9.70
CA LEU A 86 2.83 13.15 -9.81
C LEU A 86 1.33 12.88 -9.70
N THR A 87 0.64 13.53 -8.76
CA THR A 87 -0.80 13.37 -8.56
C THR A 87 -1.58 13.82 -9.80
N THR A 88 -1.19 14.95 -10.40
CA THR A 88 -1.82 15.44 -11.63
C THR A 88 -1.60 14.50 -12.83
N GLU A 89 -0.39 13.98 -13.02
CA GLU A 89 -0.13 13.02 -14.11
C GLU A 89 -0.87 11.70 -13.89
N LEU A 90 -0.91 11.17 -12.67
CA LEU A 90 -1.72 10.00 -12.33
C LEU A 90 -3.21 10.26 -12.64
N GLN A 91 -3.78 11.37 -12.18
CA GLN A 91 -5.18 11.72 -12.45
C GLN A 91 -5.46 11.79 -13.96
N LYS A 92 -4.56 12.38 -14.74
CA LYS A 92 -4.68 12.47 -16.20
C LYS A 92 -4.67 11.08 -16.85
N LYS A 93 -3.72 10.20 -16.49
CA LYS A 93 -3.67 8.83 -17.03
C LYS A 93 -4.90 8.01 -16.64
N PHE A 94 -5.42 8.20 -15.43
CA PHE A 94 -6.62 7.48 -14.95
C PHE A 94 -7.95 8.09 -15.43
N THR A 95 -7.96 9.26 -16.09
CA THR A 95 -9.19 9.92 -16.55
C THR A 95 -10.02 9.06 -17.51
N HIS A 96 -9.36 8.26 -18.35
CA HIS A 96 -10.01 7.36 -19.31
C HIS A 96 -10.00 5.89 -18.86
N PHE A 97 -9.63 5.63 -17.61
CA PHE A 97 -9.56 4.28 -17.08
C PHE A 97 -10.95 3.80 -16.67
N ASN A 98 -11.46 2.78 -17.35
CA ASN A 98 -12.80 2.27 -17.11
C ASN A 98 -12.91 1.56 -15.76
N LYS A 99 -14.08 1.67 -15.12
CA LYS A 99 -14.43 0.84 -13.97
C LYS A 99 -14.43 -0.63 -14.39
N PHE A 100 -13.95 -1.49 -13.51
CA PHE A 100 -13.84 -2.92 -13.75
C PHE A 100 -14.22 -3.71 -12.51
N LEU A 101 -14.44 -5.01 -12.69
CA LEU A 101 -14.74 -5.94 -11.60
C LEU A 101 -13.52 -6.79 -11.28
N VAL A 102 -13.24 -6.91 -9.99
CA VAL A 102 -12.25 -7.85 -9.44
C VAL A 102 -13.00 -8.88 -8.61
N CYS A 103 -12.68 -10.15 -8.80
CA CYS A 103 -13.26 -11.22 -7.99
C CYS A 103 -12.25 -11.71 -6.97
N LEU A 104 -12.52 -11.50 -5.68
CA LEU A 104 -11.70 -11.98 -4.58
C LEU A 104 -12.35 -13.25 -3.99
N LYS A 105 -11.66 -14.40 -4.04
CA LYS A 105 -12.29 -15.70 -3.70
C LYS A 105 -11.58 -16.52 -2.62
N SER A 106 -10.28 -16.35 -2.44
CA SER A 106 -9.51 -17.15 -1.48
C SER A 106 -8.73 -16.26 -0.53
N LEU A 107 -8.55 -16.73 0.70
CA LEU A 107 -7.56 -16.16 1.60
C LEU A 107 -6.18 -16.62 1.19
N ASP A 108 -5.19 -15.77 1.40
CA ASP A 108 -3.77 -16.08 1.22
C ASP A 108 -2.96 -15.34 2.29
N ILE A 109 -1.79 -15.87 2.62
CA ILE A 109 -0.91 -15.30 3.64
C ILE A 109 0.21 -14.55 2.93
N TYR A 110 0.38 -13.29 3.29
CA TYR A 110 1.40 -12.40 2.73
C TYR A 110 2.34 -11.94 3.83
N THR A 111 3.58 -11.61 3.47
CA THR A 111 4.50 -10.89 4.33
C THR A 111 4.99 -9.64 3.62
N ASN A 112 5.35 -8.61 4.38
CA ASN A 112 6.13 -7.51 3.80
C ASN A 112 7.53 -7.99 3.37
N ASP A 113 8.22 -7.17 2.58
CA ASP A 113 9.55 -7.46 2.06
C ASP A 113 10.55 -7.78 3.18
N GLU A 114 10.45 -7.09 4.32
CA GLU A 114 11.34 -7.29 5.48
C GLU A 114 10.94 -8.50 6.36
N LYS A 115 9.82 -9.18 6.07
CA LYS A 115 9.26 -10.31 6.85
C LYS A 115 9.03 -9.99 8.33
N THR A 116 8.78 -8.73 8.65
CA THR A 116 8.48 -8.26 10.00
C THR A 116 6.98 -8.18 10.27
N ARG A 117 6.15 -8.38 9.26
CA ARG A 117 4.68 -8.39 9.33
C ARG A 117 4.10 -9.47 8.43
N THR A 118 3.04 -10.10 8.95
CA THR A 118 2.24 -11.09 8.25
C THR A 118 0.83 -10.56 8.09
N PHE A 119 0.25 -10.75 6.91
CA PHE A 119 -1.07 -10.29 6.54
C PHE A 119 -1.90 -11.47 6.05
N ILE A 120 -3.17 -11.50 6.42
CA ILE A 120 -4.16 -12.34 5.75
C ILE A 120 -4.88 -11.46 4.73
N GLY A 121 -4.69 -11.76 3.45
CA GLY A 121 -5.29 -11.02 2.36
C GLY A 121 -6.29 -11.86 1.56
N MET A 122 -7.17 -11.19 0.83
CA MET A 122 -8.08 -11.83 -0.11
C MET A 122 -7.47 -11.77 -1.51
N LYS A 123 -7.20 -12.93 -2.11
CA LYS A 123 -6.56 -13.06 -3.42
C LYS A 123 -7.56 -12.84 -4.55
N ALA A 124 -7.13 -12.08 -5.55
CA ALA A 124 -7.87 -11.88 -6.79
C ALA A 124 -7.76 -13.10 -7.72
N HIS A 125 -8.90 -13.55 -8.25
CA HIS A 125 -9.03 -14.67 -9.20
C HIS A 125 -9.54 -14.22 -10.57
N ALA A 126 -10.15 -13.04 -10.67
CA ALA A 126 -10.57 -12.43 -11.92
C ALA A 126 -10.35 -10.92 -11.87
N GLY A 127 -10.23 -10.29 -13.04
CA GLY A 127 -9.90 -8.86 -13.15
C GLY A 127 -8.40 -8.57 -13.19
N TYR A 128 -7.55 -9.60 -13.28
CA TYR A 128 -6.09 -9.45 -13.29
C TYR A 128 -5.58 -8.59 -14.46
N SER A 129 -6.17 -8.73 -15.66
CA SER A 129 -5.78 -7.90 -16.80
C SER A 129 -5.99 -6.40 -16.54
N HIS A 130 -7.12 -6.03 -15.92
CA HIS A 130 -7.42 -4.65 -15.57
C HIS A 130 -6.51 -4.15 -14.44
N LEU A 131 -6.27 -4.96 -13.41
CA LEU A 131 -5.30 -4.63 -12.35
C LEU A 131 -3.90 -4.43 -12.92
N LYS A 132 -3.50 -5.28 -13.86
CA LYS A 132 -2.22 -5.16 -14.56
C LYS A 132 -2.18 -3.86 -15.37
N SER A 133 -3.23 -3.52 -16.11
CA SER A 133 -3.30 -2.24 -16.83
C SER A 133 -3.21 -1.03 -15.89
N ALA A 134 -3.81 -1.10 -14.69
CA ALA A 134 -3.66 -0.06 -13.68
C ALA A 134 -2.22 0.04 -13.17
N VAL A 135 -1.57 -1.10 -12.90
CA VAL A 135 -0.15 -1.17 -12.51
C VAL A 135 0.74 -0.60 -13.61
N ASP A 136 0.52 -0.99 -14.87
CA ASP A 136 1.32 -0.54 -16.01
C ASP A 136 1.23 1.00 -16.16
N LEU A 137 0.03 1.59 -16.01
CA LEU A 137 -0.13 3.05 -16.04
C LEU A 137 0.59 3.75 -14.89
N VAL A 138 0.53 3.17 -13.68
CA VAL A 138 1.26 3.71 -12.52
C VAL A 138 2.76 3.61 -12.73
N ASP A 139 3.26 2.49 -13.22
CA ASP A 139 4.67 2.25 -13.48
C ASP A 139 5.21 3.20 -14.56
N GLU A 140 4.42 3.48 -15.61
CA GLU A 140 4.78 4.51 -16.60
C GLU A 140 4.88 5.89 -15.97
N CYS A 141 3.89 6.29 -15.14
CA CYS A 141 3.98 7.56 -14.39
C CYS A 141 5.20 7.56 -13.47
N PHE A 142 5.46 6.49 -12.74
CA PHE A 142 6.56 6.39 -11.80
C PHE A 142 7.91 6.50 -12.52
N ALA A 143 8.03 5.95 -13.73
CA ALA A 143 9.23 6.06 -14.56
C ALA A 143 9.57 7.52 -14.90
N GLU A 144 8.58 8.37 -15.18
CA GLU A 144 8.78 9.82 -15.45
C GLU A 144 9.39 10.54 -14.23
N PHE A 145 9.13 10.04 -13.02
CA PHE A 145 9.65 10.55 -11.75
C PHE A 145 10.83 9.70 -11.22
N LYS A 146 11.41 8.81 -12.03
CA LYS A 146 12.51 7.90 -11.65
C LYS A 146 12.21 7.05 -10.41
N LEU A 147 10.94 6.72 -10.19
CA LEU A 147 10.48 5.85 -9.11
C LEU A 147 10.48 4.39 -9.56
N PRO A 148 10.69 3.42 -8.64
CA PRO A 148 10.74 2.02 -9.00
C PRO A 148 9.37 1.49 -9.46
N PRO A 149 9.34 0.53 -10.41
CA PRO A 149 8.10 -0.11 -10.83
C PRO A 149 7.55 -1.06 -9.75
N PHE A 150 6.36 -1.59 -9.98
CA PHE A 150 5.71 -2.57 -9.12
C PHE A 150 6.47 -3.91 -9.09
N TYR A 151 5.99 -4.85 -8.25
CA TYR A 151 6.60 -6.17 -8.12
C TYR A 151 6.57 -6.92 -9.44
N LYS A 152 7.71 -7.52 -9.82
CA LYS A 152 7.80 -8.40 -10.98
C LYS A 152 7.08 -9.71 -10.67
N VAL A 153 6.34 -10.20 -11.66
CA VAL A 153 5.66 -11.51 -11.64
C VAL A 153 6.60 -12.57 -12.21
#